data_AF-A0A6L7ZVR6-F1
#
_entry.id   AF-A0A6L7ZVR6-F1
#
_cell.length_a   1.000
_cell.length_b   1.000
_cell.length_c   1.000
_cell.angle_alpha   90.00
_cell.angle_beta   90.00
_cell.angle_gamma   90.00
#
_symmetry.space_group_name_H-M   'P 1'
#
loop_
_entity.id
_entity.type
_entity.pdbx_description
1 polymer ?
#
loop_
_entity_poly.entity_id
_entity_poly.type
_entity_poly.pdbx_seq_one_letter_code
_entity_poly.pdbx_strand_id
1 'polypeptide(L)' 'MPGPGYPERLREAVVEAGATGNLAFDAQIAALCRDRGVSVLLTEDRDFERFGGLDIERLAAR' A
#
# COMPACT_ATOMS: atom_id res chain seq x y z
N MET A 1 12.71 0.92 4.79
CA MET A 1 13.39 -0.30 4.28
C MET A 1 12.51 -1.52 4.58
N PRO A 2 12.46 -2.55 3.73
CA PRO A 2 11.75 -3.80 4.02
C PRO A 2 12.31 -4.57 5.21
N GLY A 3 11.46 -5.18 6.03
CA GLY A 3 11.81 -6.17 7.06
C GLY A 3 11.60 -7.62 6.59
N PRO A 4 11.85 -8.62 7.45
CA PRO A 4 11.70 -10.04 7.09
C PRO A 4 10.29 -10.46 6.69
N GLY A 5 9.24 -9.79 7.20
CA GLY A 5 7.84 -10.09 6.86
C GLY A 5 7.31 -9.35 5.62
N TYR A 6 8.16 -8.57 4.96
CA TYR A 6 7.80 -7.83 3.76
C TYR A 6 7.37 -8.74 2.58
N PRO A 7 8.05 -9.88 2.29
CA PRO A 7 7.66 -10.73 1.15
C PRO A 7 6.21 -11.24 1.25
N GLU A 8 5.77 -11.65 2.44
CA GLU A 8 4.39 -12.10 2.68
C GLU A 8 3.39 -10.96 2.47
N ARG A 9 3.71 -9.77 2.99
CA ARG A 9 2.87 -8.56 2.84
C ARG A 9 2.79 -8.08 1.41
N LEU A 10 3.88 -8.19 0.65
CA LEU A 10 3.90 -7.88 -0.78
C LEU A 10 3.02 -8.85 -1.56
N ARG A 11 3.13 -10.15 -1.27
CA ARG A 11 2.26 -11.17 -1.88
C ARG A 11 0.79 -10.89 -1.58
N GLU A 12 0.46 -10.54 -0.32
CA GLU A 12 -0.90 -10.17 0.08
C GLU A 12 -1.40 -8.94 -0.69
N ALA A 13 -0.61 -7.86 -0.71
CA ALA A 13 -0.97 -6.63 -1.43
C ALA A 13 -1.17 -6.86 -2.93
N VAL A 14 -0.31 -7.68 -3.56
CA VAL A 14 -0.42 -8.02 -4.98
C VAL A 14 -1.70 -8.79 -5.28
N VAL A 15 -2.02 -9.81 -4.47
CA VAL A 15 -3.21 -10.63 -4.67
C VAL A 15 -4.48 -9.84 -4.41
N GLU A 16 -4.51 -9.07 -3.33
CA GLU A 16 -5.66 -8.27 -2.90
C GLU A 16 -6.07 -7.21 -3.92
N ALA A 17 -5.11 -6.44 -4.43
CA ALA A 17 -5.39 -5.36 -5.38
C ALA A 17 -5.44 -5.84 -6.85
N GLY A 18 -5.19 -7.13 -7.11
CA GLY A 18 -4.96 -7.65 -8.46
C GLY A 18 -3.80 -6.93 -9.16
N ALA A 19 -2.74 -6.60 -8.40
CA ALA A 19 -1.68 -5.72 -8.85
C ALA A 19 -0.86 -6.37 -9.96
N THR A 20 -0.89 -5.76 -11.14
CA THR A 20 -0.08 -6.15 -12.31
C THR A 20 0.46 -4.90 -12.99
N GLY A 21 1.56 -5.04 -13.73
CA GLY A 21 2.20 -3.90 -14.40
C GLY A 21 2.55 -2.79 -13.41
N ASN A 22 2.12 -1.56 -13.70
CA ASN A 22 2.44 -0.39 -12.89
C ASN A 22 1.91 -0.46 -11.45
N LEU A 23 0.79 -1.16 -11.23
CA LEU A 23 0.19 -1.30 -9.90
C LEU A 23 1.06 -2.14 -8.95
N ALA A 24 2.04 -2.89 -9.48
CA ALA A 24 2.98 -3.66 -8.66
C ALA A 24 3.87 -2.75 -7.78
N PHE A 25 4.17 -1.53 -8.22
CA PHE A 25 4.94 -0.57 -7.41
C PHE A 25 4.11 -0.03 -6.24
N ASP A 26 2.82 0.21 -6.43
CA ASP A 26 1.93 0.63 -5.34
C ASP A 26 1.75 -0.50 -4.31
N ALA A 27 1.71 -1.75 -4.77
CA ALA A 27 1.71 -2.92 -3.90
C ALA A 27 2.98 -3.00 -3.03
N GLN A 28 4.15 -2.61 -3.56
CA GLN A 28 5.39 -2.52 -2.78
C GLN A 28 5.31 -1.45 -1.69
N ILE A 29 4.74 -0.28 -2.01
CA ILE A 29 4.54 0.80 -1.05
C ILE A 29 3.56 0.35 0.05
N ALA A 30 2.41 -0.19 -0.33
CA ALA A 30 1.40 -0.68 0.61
C ALA A 30 1.96 -1.78 1.54
N ALA A 31 2.71 -2.74 0.98
CA ALA A 31 3.36 -3.79 1.75
C ALA A 31 4.40 -3.24 2.73
N LEU A 32 5.18 -2.23 2.32
CA LEU A 32 6.14 -1.58 3.19
C LEU A 32 5.45 -0.83 4.34
N CYS A 33 4.35 -0.12 4.06
CA CYS A 33 3.56 0.54 5.10
C CYS A 33 3.06 -0.48 6.14
N ARG A 34 2.47 -1.59 5.68
CA ARG A 34 2.02 -2.69 6.55
C ARG A 34 3.18 -3.33 7.34
N ASP A 35 4.34 -3.53 6.70
CA ASP A 35 5.55 -4.08 7.35
C ASP A 35 6.05 -3.20 8.49
N ARG A 36 5.82 -1.90 8.40
CA ARG A 36 6.24 -0.91 9.40
C ARG A 36 5.15 -0.46 10.36
N GLY A 37 3.97 -1.09 10.30
CA GLY A 37 2.85 -0.76 11.17
C GLY A 37 2.26 0.63 10.89
N VAL A 38 2.44 1.16 9.68
CA VAL A 38 1.78 2.37 9.23
C VAL A 38 0.31 2.04 8.98
N SER A 39 -0.60 2.81 9.58
CA SER A 39 -2.05 2.62 9.43
C SER A 39 -2.71 3.66 8.53
N VAL A 40 -2.05 4.79 8.25
CA VAL A 40 -2.59 5.89 7.44
C VAL A 40 -1.60 6.28 6.35
N LEU A 41 -2.09 6.43 5.11
CA LEU A 41 -1.33 6.92 3.97
C LEU A 41 -1.97 8.21 3.43
N LEU A 42 -1.25 9.32 3.51
CA LEU A 42 -1.61 10.56 2.83
C LEU A 42 -1.21 10.46 1.36
N THR A 43 -2.18 10.36 0.47
CA THR A 43 -1.95 10.27 -0.98
C THR A 43 -3.16 10.76 -1.76
N GLU A 44 -2.93 11.38 -2.92
CA GLU A 44 -4.01 11.69 -3.88
C GLU A 44 -4.25 10.56 -4.88
N ASP A 45 -3.36 9.57 -4.91
CA ASP A 45 -3.50 8.42 -5.79
C ASP A 45 -4.57 7.47 -5.28
N ARG A 46 -5.71 7.44 -5.98
CA ARG A 46 -6.87 6.63 -5.66
C ARG A 46 -6.63 5.13 -5.81
N ASP A 47 -5.59 4.69 -6.52
CA ASP A 47 -5.31 3.27 -6.65
C ASP A 47 -4.90 2.64 -5.31
N PHE A 48 -4.49 3.47 -4.33
CA PHE A 48 -4.24 3.02 -2.97
C PHE A 48 -5.49 2.53 -2.22
N GLU A 49 -6.70 2.92 -2.65
CA GLU A 49 -7.97 2.44 -2.08
C GLU A 49 -8.18 0.93 -2.30
N ARG A 50 -7.40 0.31 -3.19
CA ARG A 50 -7.43 -1.14 -3.45
C ARG A 50 -6.68 -1.97 -2.41
N PHE A 51 -5.86 -1.35 -1.57
CA PHE A 51 -5.02 -2.02 -0.59
C PHE A 51 -5.60 -1.81 0.82
N GLY A 52 -6.24 -2.84 1.39
CA GLY A 52 -6.78 -2.80 2.74
C GLY A 52 -5.72 -2.65 3.84
N GLY A 53 -6.16 -2.40 5.07
CA GLY A 53 -5.24 -2.19 6.19
C GLY A 53 -4.41 -0.91 6.12
N LEU A 54 -4.77 0.01 5.23
CA LEU A 54 -4.27 1.38 5.15
C LEU A 54 -5.47 2.32 5.00
N ASP A 55 -5.64 3.22 5.95
CA ASP A 55 -6.59 4.32 5.83
C ASP A 55 -6.00 5.38 4.89
N ILE A 56 -6.81 5.88 3.96
CA ILE A 56 -6.36 6.87 2.98
C ILE A 56 -6.77 8.27 3.43
N GLU A 57 -5.79 9.14 3.59
CA GLU A 57 -6.00 10.58 3.76
C GLU A 57 -5.67 11.32 2.47
N ARG A 58 -6.41 12.40 2.22
CA ARG A 58 -6.19 13.32 1.10
C ARG A 58 -5.78 14.68 1.64
N LEU A 59 -4.93 15.38 0.90
CA LEU A 59 -4.64 16.78 1.20
C LEU A 59 -5.91 17.59 0.97
N ALA A 60 -6.55 18.01 2.05
CA ALA A 60 -7.61 19.00 1.95
C ALA A 60 -7.05 20.25 1.26
N ALA A 61 -7.67 20.67 0.16
CA ALA A 61 -7.36 21.94 -0.46
C ALA A 61 -7.52 23.04 0.59
N ARG A 62 -6.41 23.70 0.94
CA ARG A 62 -6.42 24.93 1.72
C ARG A 62 -6.84 26.10 0.84
#